data_AF-A0A562C587-F1
#
_entry.id   AF-A0A562C587-F1
#
_cell.length_a   1.000
_cell.length_b   1.000
_cell.length_c   1.000
_cell.angle_alpha   90.00
_cell.angle_beta   90.00
_cell.angle_gamma   90.00
#
_symmetry.space_group_name_H-M   'P 1'
#
loop_
_entity.id
_entity.type
_entity.pdbx_description
1 polymer ?
#
loop_
_entity_poly.entity_id
_entity_poly.type
_entity_poly.pdbx_seq_one_letter_code
_entity_poly.pdbx_strand_id
1 'polypeptide(L)'
;MADETDVQHLVKQLMAGARPEEGKALLDALMHGQVTTIFEKLKRDERPAVLPVPERVRGFRVRLDLHGAKPPVWRRLELPGDLTLPQMHVAIQAAMGWYDSHLHRFRVSKDRRSPYFATEFDLDEGDEGMPEADVRLDQLLAAKGDELWYEYDFGDGWDHQLVVEAVLDESPATVRCTAGRMACPPEDCGGIWGYDEIAAWVRSGYDDTLLPRSFEDAEHGRDWLPEGWHPDHFDLGEVNESLAIATAEPVDVGGELAELADRLTRRGLTALREVLGRPLSHGPVDLSDAQAASSTETYRTFLDIIGDGVTLTAAGYLRPAVVEEIATRTGIAEWWIGKANREDLTRPVAAIRDTARALGLVSVRSGQLTPTAAARRCAGDPQALLAHIVGRLPLGTKDFERQAGWMVLAVAGSGTPVEHWHDETADLLYDLGWSHGRDRLSPPPPWSPTFEVLEQLAGAAGARWGEVKGTDLAVAAVARAAIRRT
;
A
#
# COMPACT_ATOMS: atom_id res chain seq x y z
N MET A 1 4.18 35.31 27.96
CA MET A 1 3.26 36.20 28.71
C MET A 1 2.56 37.04 27.68
N ALA A 2 1.28 36.74 27.39
CA ALA A 2 0.47 37.59 26.52
C ALA A 2 0.32 38.96 27.19
N ASP A 3 0.41 40.03 26.42
CA ASP A 3 0.30 41.40 26.92
C ASP A 3 -1.05 41.57 27.65
N GLU A 4 -1.00 41.98 28.91
CA GLU A 4 -2.16 42.11 29.80
C GLU A 4 -3.26 43.02 29.21
N THR A 5 -2.84 43.89 28.29
CA THR A 5 -3.67 44.84 27.55
C THR A 5 -4.58 44.16 26.51
N ASP A 6 -4.17 43.04 25.92
CA ASP A 6 -4.94 42.30 24.90
C ASP A 6 -6.09 41.51 25.53
N VAL A 7 -5.85 40.89 26.69
CA VAL A 7 -6.85 40.09 27.39
C VAL A 7 -8.00 40.98 27.88
N GLN A 8 -7.71 42.18 28.38
CA GLN A 8 -8.73 43.11 28.85
C GLN A 8 -9.61 43.68 27.72
N HIS A 9 -9.03 43.92 26.55
CA HIS A 9 -9.77 44.44 25.40
C HIS A 9 -10.73 43.37 24.83
N LEU A 10 -10.28 42.11 24.80
CA LEU A 10 -11.03 40.98 24.27
C LEU A 10 -12.16 40.50 25.21
N VAL A 11 -11.92 40.51 26.52
CA VAL A 11 -12.98 40.25 27.53
C VAL A 11 -14.08 41.31 27.43
N LYS A 12 -13.73 42.57 27.14
CA LYS A 12 -14.71 43.64 26.89
C LYS A 12 -15.56 43.39 25.64
N GLN A 13 -14.99 42.81 24.57
CA GLN A 13 -15.73 42.46 23.36
C GLN A 13 -16.66 41.25 23.57
N LEU A 14 -16.19 40.21 24.27
CA LEU A 14 -17.01 39.03 24.60
C LEU A 14 -18.17 39.34 25.54
N MET A 15 -17.99 40.31 26.44
CA MET A 15 -19.04 40.77 27.36
C MET A 15 -20.01 41.78 26.74
N ALA A 16 -19.68 42.35 25.57
CA ALA A 16 -20.53 43.31 24.87
C ALA A 16 -21.67 42.57 24.13
N GLY A 17 -22.73 42.25 24.87
CA GLY A 17 -23.95 41.60 24.34
C GLY A 17 -24.38 40.34 25.09
N ALA A 18 -23.58 39.85 26.03
CA ALA A 18 -23.90 38.67 26.83
C ALA A 18 -24.97 38.98 27.89
N ARG A 19 -25.90 38.03 28.11
CA ARG A 19 -26.88 38.11 29.20
C ARG A 19 -26.18 37.90 30.55
N PRO A 20 -26.72 38.43 31.67
CA PRO A 20 -26.06 38.36 32.99
C PRO A 20 -25.69 36.94 33.45
N GLU A 21 -26.43 35.94 32.98
CA GLU A 21 -26.25 34.52 33.30
C GLU A 21 -25.09 33.89 32.49
N GLU A 22 -24.92 34.33 31.24
CA GLU A 22 -23.82 33.92 30.35
C GLU A 22 -22.48 34.55 30.81
N GLY A 23 -22.54 35.80 31.30
CA GLY A 23 -21.38 36.47 31.90
C GLY A 23 -20.88 35.80 33.17
N LYS A 24 -21.77 35.21 33.98
CA LYS A 24 -21.40 34.48 35.20
C LYS A 24 -20.74 33.14 34.89
N ALA A 25 -21.25 32.40 33.91
CA ALA A 25 -20.66 31.14 33.45
C ALA A 25 -19.25 31.33 32.84
N LEU A 26 -19.04 32.42 32.10
CA LEU A 26 -17.73 32.77 31.54
C LEU A 26 -16.72 33.17 32.63
N LEU A 27 -17.17 33.88 33.68
CA LEU A 27 -16.37 34.22 34.85
C LEU A 27 -15.98 32.98 35.68
N ASP A 28 -16.91 32.04 35.87
CA ASP A 28 -16.63 30.77 36.55
C ASP A 28 -15.63 29.91 35.74
N ALA A 29 -15.73 29.88 34.41
CA ALA A 29 -14.77 29.20 33.54
C ALA A 29 -13.36 29.84 33.58
N LEU A 30 -13.28 31.18 33.62
CA LEU A 30 -12.04 31.96 33.79
C LEU A 30 -11.36 31.66 35.14
N MET A 31 -12.13 31.55 36.22
CA MET A 31 -11.62 31.25 37.55
C MET A 31 -11.18 29.79 37.74
N HIS A 32 -11.58 28.88 36.85
CA HIS A 32 -11.27 27.44 36.95
C HIS A 32 -10.26 26.96 35.89
N GLY A 33 -9.63 27.87 35.14
CA GLY A 33 -8.55 27.53 34.19
C GLY A 33 -9.01 26.71 32.98
N GLN A 34 -10.31 26.58 32.73
CA GLN A 34 -10.87 25.81 31.60
C GLN A 34 -10.94 26.61 30.29
N VAL A 35 -10.62 27.91 30.35
CA VAL A 35 -10.62 28.81 29.19
C VAL A 35 -9.57 28.38 28.17
N THR A 36 -8.37 28.00 28.58
CA THR A 36 -7.35 27.54 27.62
C THR A 36 -7.80 26.30 26.86
N THR A 37 -8.52 25.37 27.48
CA THR A 37 -9.01 24.14 26.86
C THR A 37 -10.17 24.40 25.90
N ILE A 38 -11.09 25.30 26.26
CA ILE A 38 -12.20 25.71 25.38
C ILE A 38 -11.66 26.51 24.18
N PHE A 39 -10.70 27.39 24.40
CA PHE A 39 -10.10 28.22 23.34
C PHE A 39 -9.13 27.43 22.43
N GLU A 40 -8.40 26.44 22.96
CA GLU A 40 -7.62 25.49 22.16
C GLU A 40 -8.54 24.61 21.30
N LYS A 41 -9.68 24.18 21.85
CA LYS A 41 -10.71 23.48 21.07
C LYS A 41 -11.33 24.38 19.99
N LEU A 42 -11.73 25.61 20.33
CA LEU A 42 -12.28 26.57 19.35
C LEU A 42 -11.30 26.94 18.23
N LYS A 43 -10.00 27.03 18.51
CA LYS A 43 -8.97 27.24 17.48
C LYS A 43 -8.71 26.00 16.62
N ARG A 44 -8.88 24.79 17.19
CA ARG A 44 -8.81 23.52 16.45
C ARG A 44 -10.01 23.35 15.50
N ASP A 45 -11.18 23.85 15.92
CA ASP A 45 -12.43 23.74 15.16
C ASP A 45 -12.56 24.79 14.02
N GLU A 46 -11.64 25.76 13.92
CA GLU A 46 -11.58 26.66 12.75
C GLU A 46 -11.11 25.87 11.52
N ARG A 47 -11.90 25.89 10.43
CA ARG A 47 -11.48 25.21 9.19
C ARG A 47 -10.29 25.93 8.56
N PRO A 48 -9.25 25.20 8.09
CA PRO A 48 -8.18 25.81 7.32
C PRO A 48 -8.74 26.57 6.11
N ALA A 49 -8.22 27.77 5.86
CA ALA A 49 -8.59 28.53 4.68
C ALA A 49 -7.91 27.90 3.45
N VAL A 50 -8.69 27.65 2.40
CA VAL A 50 -8.20 27.13 1.11
C VAL A 50 -8.58 28.07 -0.02
N LEU A 51 -7.69 28.25 -0.98
CA LEU A 51 -7.94 28.99 -2.20
C LEU A 51 -8.85 28.16 -3.13
N PRO A 52 -9.58 28.82 -4.06
CA PRO A 52 -10.29 28.10 -5.11
C PRO A 52 -9.32 27.34 -6.01
N VAL A 53 -9.75 26.21 -6.54
CA VAL A 53 -8.98 25.44 -7.53
C VAL A 53 -8.67 26.32 -8.74
N PRO A 54 -7.40 26.51 -9.13
CA PRO A 54 -7.05 27.37 -10.25
C PRO A 54 -7.49 26.76 -11.59
N GLU A 55 -7.84 27.61 -12.57
CA GLU A 55 -8.24 27.17 -13.92
C GLU A 55 -7.14 26.40 -14.67
N ARG A 56 -5.88 26.65 -14.32
CA ARG A 56 -4.70 25.98 -14.90
C ARG A 56 -3.81 25.47 -13.78
N VAL A 57 -3.47 24.19 -13.85
CA VAL A 57 -2.48 23.56 -12.97
C VAL A 57 -1.12 24.21 -13.18
N ARG A 58 -0.52 24.69 -12.09
CA ARG A 58 0.84 25.24 -12.05
C ARG A 58 1.79 24.23 -11.44
N GLY A 59 3.08 24.42 -11.62
CA GLY A 59 4.09 23.67 -10.85
C GLY A 59 4.65 24.52 -9.71
N PHE A 60 5.26 23.86 -8.73
CA PHE A 60 6.02 24.54 -7.68
C PHE A 60 7.42 23.98 -7.59
N ARG A 61 8.41 24.86 -7.44
CA ARG A 61 9.70 24.50 -6.86
C ARG A 61 9.68 24.89 -5.40
N VAL A 62 9.86 23.90 -4.53
CA VAL A 62 9.79 24.07 -3.08
C VAL A 62 11.08 23.60 -2.44
N ARG A 63 11.41 24.20 -1.31
CA ARG A 63 12.42 23.70 -0.39
C ARG A 63 11.70 23.11 0.82
N LEU A 64 11.98 21.84 1.11
CA LEU A 64 11.47 21.09 2.25
C LEU A 64 12.61 20.93 3.25
N ASP A 65 12.52 21.61 4.38
CA ASP A 65 13.50 21.57 5.47
C ASP A 65 12.95 20.76 6.65
N LEU A 66 13.77 19.86 7.21
CA LEU A 66 13.50 19.27 8.52
C LEU A 66 13.81 20.32 9.61
N HIS A 67 12.76 20.81 10.27
CA HIS A 67 12.88 21.88 11.24
C HIS A 67 13.59 21.40 12.51
N GLY A 68 14.67 22.10 12.88
CA GLY A 68 15.45 21.81 14.08
C GLY A 68 16.80 21.13 13.79
N ALA A 69 16.96 20.49 12.63
CA ALA A 69 18.18 19.77 12.26
C ALA A 69 19.39 20.69 12.03
N LYS A 70 20.55 20.27 12.56
CA LYS A 70 21.83 20.99 12.43
C LYS A 70 22.99 20.01 12.17
N PRO A 71 23.66 20.07 11.00
CA PRO A 71 23.39 20.94 9.84
C PRO A 71 21.99 20.72 9.23
N PRO A 72 21.47 21.67 8.41
CA PRO A 72 20.16 21.52 7.82
C PRO A 72 20.05 20.26 6.95
N VAL A 73 19.06 19.43 7.24
CA VAL A 73 18.59 18.32 6.40
C VAL A 73 17.45 18.85 5.53
N TRP A 74 17.58 18.74 4.21
CA TRP A 74 16.58 19.33 3.31
C TRP A 74 16.56 18.69 1.92
N ARG A 75 15.44 18.88 1.22
CA ARG A 75 15.22 18.50 -0.18
C ARG A 75 14.64 19.67 -0.96
N ARG A 76 14.99 19.81 -2.24
CA ARG A 76 14.36 20.74 -3.18
C ARG A 76 13.59 19.95 -4.20
N LEU A 77 12.26 20.11 -4.17
CA LEU A 77 11.34 19.34 -4.99
C LEU A 77 10.73 20.24 -6.05
N GLU A 78 10.47 19.67 -7.23
CA GLU A 78 9.58 20.23 -8.24
C GLU A 78 8.34 19.36 -8.31
N LEU A 79 7.17 19.98 -8.09
CA LEU A 79 5.91 19.30 -7.80
C LEU A 79 4.80 19.79 -8.75
N PRO A 80 3.92 18.90 -9.22
CA PRO A 80 2.64 19.29 -9.78
C PRO A 80 1.80 20.01 -8.71
N GLY A 81 1.13 21.10 -9.07
CA GLY A 81 0.29 21.86 -8.13
C GLY A 81 -1.02 21.15 -7.79
N ASP A 82 -1.44 20.19 -8.60
CA ASP A 82 -2.65 19.40 -8.42
C ASP A 82 -2.49 18.18 -7.53
N LEU A 83 -1.32 17.98 -6.93
CA LEU A 83 -1.14 16.94 -5.90
C LEU A 83 -2.10 17.19 -4.75
N THR A 84 -2.83 16.15 -4.35
CA THR A 84 -3.56 16.16 -3.08
C THR A 84 -2.60 16.07 -1.90
N LEU A 85 -3.04 16.45 -0.70
CA LEU A 85 -2.21 16.33 0.50
C LEU A 85 -1.74 14.88 0.79
N PRO A 86 -2.55 13.82 0.59
CA PRO A 86 -2.06 12.44 0.64
C PRO A 86 -0.94 12.15 -0.36
N GLN A 87 -1.05 12.64 -1.60
CA GLN A 87 0.03 12.45 -2.60
C GLN A 87 1.29 13.25 -2.22
N MET A 88 1.12 14.42 -1.59
CA MET A 88 2.24 15.19 -1.06
C MET A 88 2.92 14.45 0.11
N HIS A 89 2.15 13.82 1.00
CA HIS A 89 2.67 13.00 2.10
C HIS A 89 3.57 11.88 1.57
N VAL A 90 3.09 11.12 0.58
CA VAL A 90 3.88 10.07 -0.10
C VAL A 90 5.17 10.63 -0.71
N ALA A 91 5.10 11.80 -1.36
CA ALA A 91 6.27 12.45 -1.91
C ALA A 91 7.29 12.88 -0.83
N ILE A 92 6.82 13.33 0.34
CA ILE A 92 7.69 13.68 1.47
C ILE A 92 8.36 12.43 2.03
N GLN A 93 7.59 11.38 2.31
CA GLN A 93 8.08 10.10 2.82
C GLN A 93 9.19 9.53 1.91
N ALA A 94 8.92 9.45 0.61
CA ALA A 94 9.90 8.99 -0.37
C ALA A 94 11.12 9.91 -0.49
N ALA A 95 10.96 11.23 -0.41
CA ALA A 95 12.07 12.17 -0.48
C ALA A 95 12.98 12.14 0.75
N MET A 96 12.42 11.75 1.90
CA MET A 96 13.11 11.64 3.18
C MET A 96 13.62 10.22 3.46
N GLY A 97 13.11 9.19 2.77
CA GLY A 97 13.51 7.79 2.98
C GLY A 97 12.84 7.17 4.21
N TRP A 98 11.61 7.56 4.49
CA TRP A 98 10.78 7.02 5.58
C TRP A 98 9.77 6.00 5.06
N TYR A 99 9.18 5.25 6.00
CA TYR A 99 8.38 4.06 5.70
C TYR A 99 6.90 4.25 6.04
N ASP A 100 6.46 5.49 6.28
CA ASP A 100 5.06 5.81 6.60
C ASP A 100 4.47 4.98 7.76
N SER A 101 5.29 4.75 8.79
CA SER A 101 4.96 3.90 9.94
C SER A 101 4.22 4.63 11.06
N HIS A 102 4.07 5.95 10.94
CA HIS A 102 3.45 6.81 11.95
C HIS A 102 2.44 7.79 11.35
N LEU A 103 1.59 8.35 12.21
CA LEU A 103 0.61 9.36 11.80
C LEU A 103 1.29 10.65 11.34
N HIS A 104 0.66 11.35 10.39
CA HIS A 104 1.06 12.66 9.90
C HIS A 104 -0.07 13.69 9.97
N ARG A 105 0.28 14.97 9.74
CA ARG A 105 -0.70 16.04 9.50
C ARG A 105 -0.09 17.21 8.73
N PHE A 106 -0.94 17.90 7.97
CA PHE A 106 -0.60 19.16 7.30
C PHE A 106 -1.20 20.38 8.01
N ARG A 107 -0.46 21.49 8.04
CA ARG A 107 -0.83 22.75 8.71
C ARG A 107 -0.41 23.95 7.87
N VAL A 108 -1.18 25.04 7.89
CA VAL A 108 -0.84 26.29 7.19
C VAL A 108 0.02 27.26 8.03
N SER A 109 0.36 26.87 9.26
CA SER A 109 1.14 27.69 10.19
C SER A 109 2.07 26.81 11.02
N LYS A 110 3.20 27.40 11.41
CA LYS A 110 4.17 26.81 12.34
C LYS A 110 3.58 26.48 13.71
N ASP A 111 2.52 27.16 14.14
CA ASP A 111 1.87 26.84 15.42
C ASP A 111 1.20 25.45 15.33
N ARG A 112 1.65 24.49 16.17
CA ARG A 112 1.08 23.12 16.22
C ARG A 112 -0.38 23.11 16.70
N ARG A 113 -0.86 24.23 17.26
CA ARG A 113 -2.28 24.43 17.61
C ARG A 113 -3.13 25.01 16.48
N SER A 114 -2.53 25.35 15.35
CA SER A 114 -3.29 25.85 14.21
C SER A 114 -4.18 24.76 13.62
N PRO A 115 -5.27 25.15 12.92
CA PRO A 115 -6.05 24.22 12.13
C PRO A 115 -5.19 23.33 11.24
N TYR A 116 -5.54 22.05 11.19
CA TYR A 116 -4.90 21.05 10.34
C TYR A 116 -5.92 20.41 9.40
N PHE A 117 -5.42 19.75 8.37
CA PHE A 117 -6.24 18.95 7.47
C PHE A 117 -6.38 17.55 8.04
N ALA A 118 -7.62 17.06 8.18
CA ALA A 118 -7.92 15.80 8.81
C ALA A 118 -7.60 14.63 7.87
N THR A 119 -6.87 13.65 8.37
CA THR A 119 -6.65 12.37 7.68
C THR A 119 -7.92 11.51 7.76
N GLU A 120 -8.04 10.47 6.92
CA GLU A 120 -9.15 9.51 7.07
C GLU A 120 -9.14 8.83 8.45
N PHE A 121 -7.95 8.59 9.01
CA PHE A 121 -7.81 8.05 10.36
C PHE A 121 -8.44 8.97 11.41
N ASP A 122 -8.19 10.27 11.34
CA ASP A 122 -8.81 11.24 12.24
C ASP A 122 -10.35 11.19 12.12
N LEU A 123 -10.86 11.16 10.88
CA LEU A 123 -12.30 11.10 10.60
C LEU A 123 -12.95 9.79 11.10
N ASP A 124 -12.28 8.65 10.93
CA ASP A 124 -12.73 7.34 11.43
C ASP A 124 -12.78 7.30 12.97
N GLU A 125 -11.85 7.99 13.65
CA GLU A 125 -11.86 8.19 15.11
C GLU A 125 -12.92 9.20 15.59
N GLY A 126 -13.60 9.87 14.66
CA GLY A 126 -14.69 10.80 14.92
C GLY A 126 -14.26 12.25 15.10
N ASP A 127 -13.03 12.62 14.70
CA ASP A 127 -12.66 14.03 14.58
C ASP A 127 -13.47 14.72 13.47
N GLU A 128 -13.74 16.00 13.66
CA GLU A 128 -14.32 16.85 12.63
C GLU A 128 -13.21 17.70 11.98
N GLY A 129 -13.23 17.83 10.65
CA GLY A 129 -12.20 18.60 9.96
C GLY A 129 -12.41 18.70 8.45
N MET A 130 -11.53 19.44 7.78
CA MET A 130 -11.44 19.41 6.31
C MET A 130 -10.61 18.19 5.90
N PRO A 131 -11.17 17.22 5.15
CA PRO A 131 -10.42 16.05 4.72
C PRO A 131 -9.22 16.45 3.87
N GLU A 132 -8.04 15.94 4.20
CA GLU A 132 -6.82 16.25 3.45
C GLU A 132 -6.89 15.74 2.00
N ALA A 133 -7.62 14.63 1.78
CA ALA A 133 -7.82 14.04 0.47
C ALA A 133 -8.57 14.95 -0.52
N ASP A 134 -9.33 15.93 -0.01
CA ASP A 134 -10.10 16.88 -0.81
C ASP A 134 -9.32 18.19 -1.11
N VAL A 135 -8.07 18.30 -0.67
CA VAL A 135 -7.27 19.53 -0.76
C VAL A 135 -6.04 19.32 -1.62
N ARG A 136 -5.86 20.19 -2.61
CA ARG A 136 -4.68 20.24 -3.49
C ARG A 136 -3.63 21.22 -2.99
N LEU A 137 -2.37 20.99 -3.38
CA LEU A 137 -1.25 21.87 -3.08
C LEU A 137 -1.47 23.31 -3.59
N ASP A 138 -2.01 23.47 -4.80
CA ASP A 138 -2.30 24.77 -5.41
C ASP A 138 -3.55 25.49 -4.85
N GLN A 139 -4.25 24.87 -3.92
CA GLN A 139 -5.23 25.55 -3.06
C GLN A 139 -4.59 26.13 -1.80
N LEU A 140 -3.37 25.74 -1.46
CA LEU A 140 -2.63 26.20 -0.28
C LEU A 140 -1.48 27.14 -0.65
N LEU A 141 -0.89 26.95 -1.81
CA LEU A 141 0.29 27.67 -2.30
C LEU A 141 -0.05 28.41 -3.60
N ALA A 142 0.28 29.69 -3.69
CA ALA A 142 -0.01 30.53 -4.86
C ALA A 142 1.18 31.38 -5.30
N ALA A 143 2.11 31.69 -4.40
CA ALA A 143 3.22 32.61 -4.63
C ALA A 143 4.52 32.14 -3.97
N LYS A 144 5.63 32.73 -4.41
CA LYS A 144 6.93 32.54 -3.77
C LYS A 144 6.88 33.01 -2.32
N GLY A 145 7.41 32.20 -1.41
CA GLY A 145 7.44 32.46 0.03
C GLY A 145 6.23 31.92 0.78
N ASP A 146 5.21 31.39 0.08
CA ASP A 146 4.14 30.65 0.74
C ASP A 146 4.71 29.41 1.42
N GLU A 147 4.14 29.07 2.56
CA GLU A 147 4.62 28.00 3.43
C GLU A 147 3.52 26.95 3.68
N LEU A 148 3.94 25.70 3.80
CA LEU A 148 3.13 24.59 4.29
C LEU A 148 3.96 23.82 5.32
N TRP A 149 3.31 23.40 6.40
CA TRP A 149 3.95 22.64 7.48
C TRP A 149 3.44 21.21 7.48
N TYR A 150 4.36 20.26 7.64
CA TYR A 150 4.07 18.83 7.66
C TYR A 150 4.71 18.21 8.88
N GLU A 151 3.90 17.62 9.75
CA GLU A 151 4.35 16.92 10.95
C GLU A 151 4.17 15.43 10.74
N TYR A 152 5.22 14.66 11.01
CA TYR A 152 5.24 13.19 10.94
C TYR A 152 5.76 12.62 12.25
N ASP A 153 5.19 11.50 12.66
CA ASP A 153 5.41 10.87 13.97
C ASP A 153 5.17 11.85 15.13
N PHE A 154 3.99 11.77 15.74
CA PHE A 154 3.65 12.64 16.87
C PHE A 154 4.45 12.31 18.15
N GLY A 155 5.12 11.15 18.19
CA GLY A 155 6.05 10.76 19.25
C GLY A 155 7.38 11.51 19.11
N ASP A 156 8.11 11.28 18.01
CA ASP A 156 9.41 11.92 17.77
C ASP A 156 9.29 13.40 17.35
N GLY A 157 8.15 13.79 16.78
CA GLY A 157 7.77 15.16 16.47
C GLY A 157 8.52 15.74 15.26
N TRP A 158 8.59 14.99 14.16
CA TRP A 158 9.30 15.45 12.95
C TRP A 158 8.52 16.52 12.19
N ASP A 159 8.90 17.77 12.40
CA ASP A 159 8.25 18.92 11.77
C ASP A 159 9.03 19.39 10.54
N HIS A 160 8.34 19.51 9.41
CA HIS A 160 8.91 19.95 8.14
C HIS A 160 8.29 21.26 7.71
N GLN A 161 9.15 22.15 7.22
CA GLN A 161 8.74 23.39 6.59
C GLN A 161 8.94 23.28 5.09
N LEU A 162 7.86 23.36 4.33
CA LEU A 162 7.87 23.48 2.89
C LEU A 162 7.70 24.97 2.52
N VAL A 163 8.66 25.52 1.78
CA VAL A 163 8.64 26.92 1.32
C VAL A 163 8.70 26.98 -0.19
N VAL A 164 7.79 27.73 -0.82
CA VAL A 164 7.80 27.94 -2.27
C VAL A 164 8.97 28.85 -2.67
N GLU A 165 9.93 28.30 -3.41
CA GLU A 165 11.05 29.08 -3.98
C GLU A 165 10.66 29.72 -5.32
N ALA A 166 9.82 29.04 -6.11
CA ALA A 166 9.29 29.52 -7.39
C ALA A 166 7.96 28.84 -7.76
N VAL A 167 7.09 29.59 -8.44
CA VAL A 167 5.92 29.05 -9.15
C VAL A 167 6.33 28.84 -10.60
N LEU A 168 6.05 27.66 -11.14
CA LEU A 168 6.41 27.24 -12.49
C LEU A 168 5.20 27.38 -13.41
N ASP A 169 5.39 28.05 -14.55
CA ASP A 169 4.34 28.26 -15.55
C ASP A 169 3.87 26.93 -16.19
N GLU A 170 4.80 25.98 -16.32
CA GLU A 170 4.54 24.60 -16.74
C GLU A 170 4.63 23.69 -15.53
N SER A 171 3.53 22.97 -15.25
CA SER A 171 3.52 21.95 -14.22
C SER A 171 4.44 20.80 -14.62
N PRO A 172 5.34 20.32 -13.74
CA PRO A 172 6.05 19.09 -13.99
C PRO A 172 5.05 17.92 -14.08
N ALA A 173 5.36 16.90 -14.88
CA ALA A 173 4.50 15.72 -15.02
C ALA A 173 4.53 14.82 -13.78
N THR A 174 5.66 14.77 -13.09
CA THR A 174 5.89 13.98 -11.89
C THR A 174 6.69 14.78 -10.86
N VAL A 175 6.65 14.31 -9.62
CA VAL A 175 7.52 14.83 -8.56
C VAL A 175 8.97 14.47 -8.86
N ARG A 176 9.88 15.43 -8.68
CA ARG A 176 11.32 15.17 -8.72
C ARG A 176 12.08 15.98 -7.69
N CYS A 177 13.15 15.41 -7.17
CA CYS A 177 14.15 16.11 -6.40
C CYS A 177 15.21 16.70 -7.34
N THR A 178 15.58 17.96 -7.12
CA THR A 178 16.59 18.67 -7.92
C THR A 178 17.87 18.98 -7.13
N ALA A 179 17.80 18.96 -5.81
CA ALA A 179 18.93 19.11 -4.90
C ALA A 179 18.53 18.70 -3.48
N GLY A 180 19.51 18.43 -2.63
CA GLY A 180 19.29 18.17 -1.22
C GLY A 180 20.59 18.15 -0.45
N ARG A 181 20.50 17.89 0.85
CA ARG A 181 21.65 17.72 1.72
C ARG A 181 21.29 16.86 2.91
N MET A 182 22.27 16.07 3.36
CA MET A 182 22.22 15.19 4.54
C MET A 182 21.19 14.06 4.40
N ALA A 183 21.45 12.95 5.10
CA ALA A 183 20.47 11.89 5.25
C ALA A 183 19.37 12.36 6.20
N CYS A 184 18.12 11.94 5.95
CA CYS A 184 17.06 12.12 6.92
C CYS A 184 17.33 11.24 8.15
N PRO A 185 16.84 11.61 9.35
CA PRO A 185 16.91 10.73 10.52
C PRO A 185 16.30 9.36 10.22
N PRO A 186 16.88 8.26 10.72
CA PRO A 186 16.21 6.96 10.69
C PRO A 186 14.88 7.02 11.46
N GLU A 187 13.95 6.14 11.08
CA GLU A 187 12.69 5.94 11.82
C GLU A 187 12.97 5.60 13.29
N ASP A 188 12.04 5.97 14.19
CA ASP A 188 12.08 5.65 15.62
C ASP A 188 13.38 6.04 16.34
N CYS A 189 14.10 7.07 15.85
CA CYS A 189 15.40 7.43 16.42
C CYS A 189 15.31 8.32 17.67
N GLY A 190 14.10 8.67 18.13
CA GLY A 190 13.87 9.44 19.35
C GLY A 190 13.90 10.96 19.14
N GLY A 191 13.42 11.41 17.98
CA GLY A 191 13.34 12.81 17.61
C GLY A 191 14.71 13.46 17.39
N ILE A 192 14.71 14.79 17.29
CA ILE A 192 15.91 15.54 16.86
C ILE A 192 17.14 15.31 17.74
N TRP A 193 16.93 15.04 19.03
CA TRP A 193 18.00 14.79 19.98
C TRP A 193 18.64 13.42 19.79
N GLY A 194 17.83 12.38 19.59
CA GLY A 194 18.34 11.04 19.29
C GLY A 194 19.06 11.00 17.94
N TYR A 195 18.53 11.71 16.93
CA TYR A 195 19.23 11.92 15.67
C TYR A 195 20.60 12.57 15.85
N ASP A 196 20.70 13.66 16.64
CA ASP A 196 21.97 14.36 16.86
C ASP A 196 23.01 13.45 17.55
N GLU A 197 22.59 12.63 18.53
CA GLU A 197 23.46 11.63 19.19
C GLU A 197 23.95 10.59 18.18
N ILE A 198 23.04 9.98 17.41
CA ILE A 198 23.35 8.96 16.40
C ILE A 198 24.27 9.54 15.32
N ALA A 199 23.96 10.74 14.82
CA ALA A 199 24.77 11.37 13.78
C ALA A 199 26.18 11.71 14.27
N ALA A 200 26.34 12.12 15.53
CA ALA A 200 27.66 12.35 16.13
C ALA A 200 28.45 11.04 16.27
N TRP A 201 27.79 9.97 16.71
CA TRP A 201 28.39 8.65 16.87
C TRP A 201 28.82 8.03 15.53
N VAL A 202 27.99 8.11 14.49
CA VAL A 202 28.35 7.60 13.16
C VAL A 202 29.49 8.41 12.55
N ARG A 203 29.48 9.76 12.65
CA ARG A 203 30.58 10.61 12.15
C ARG A 203 31.90 10.35 12.85
N SER A 204 31.90 9.90 14.10
CA SER A 204 33.13 9.55 14.82
C SER A 204 33.71 8.19 14.42
N GLY A 205 33.00 7.43 13.56
CA GLY A 205 33.36 6.06 13.23
C GLY A 205 32.95 5.06 14.32
N TYR A 206 31.81 5.31 14.97
CA TYR A 206 31.24 4.48 16.04
C TYR A 206 32.08 4.45 17.33
N ASP A 207 32.57 5.62 17.77
CA ASP A 207 33.30 5.73 19.05
C ASP A 207 32.37 5.44 20.24
N ASP A 208 32.68 4.40 21.03
CA ASP A 208 31.89 3.98 22.20
C ASP A 208 31.65 5.11 23.23
N THR A 209 32.52 6.13 23.27
CA THR A 209 32.33 7.29 24.16
C THR A 209 31.17 8.19 23.75
N LEU A 210 30.71 8.08 22.50
CA LEU A 210 29.58 8.80 21.93
C LEU A 210 28.38 7.87 21.66
N LEU A 211 28.38 6.63 22.16
CA LEU A 211 27.27 5.70 21.98
C LEU A 211 25.94 6.34 22.43
N PRO A 212 24.92 6.43 21.55
CA PRO A 212 23.60 6.93 21.89
C PRO A 212 22.98 6.15 23.04
N ARG A 213 22.25 6.84 23.93
CA ARG A 213 21.71 6.23 25.16
C ARG A 213 20.61 5.21 24.90
N SER A 214 20.00 5.27 23.73
CA SER A 214 19.00 4.33 23.25
C SER A 214 19.60 2.96 22.93
N PHE A 215 20.91 2.87 22.69
CA PHE A 215 21.58 1.62 22.37
C PHE A 215 22.23 0.99 23.60
N GLU A 216 22.17 -0.34 23.65
CA GLU A 216 22.77 -1.13 24.75
C GLU A 216 24.30 -1.19 24.60
N ASP A 217 24.76 -1.36 23.36
CA ASP A 217 26.16 -1.35 22.95
C ASP A 217 26.28 -0.97 21.46
N ALA A 218 27.52 -0.89 20.96
CA ALA A 218 27.80 -0.53 19.58
C ALA A 218 27.36 -1.59 18.55
N GLU A 219 27.21 -2.86 18.95
CA GLU A 219 26.71 -3.91 18.05
C GLU A 219 25.21 -3.73 17.83
N HIS A 220 24.44 -3.58 18.91
CA HIS A 220 23.02 -3.26 18.85
C HIS A 220 22.77 -2.00 18.01
N GLY A 221 23.51 -0.91 18.24
CA GLY A 221 23.34 0.32 17.46
C GLY A 221 23.66 0.17 15.97
N ARG A 222 24.59 -0.71 15.58
CA ARG A 222 24.92 -0.98 14.17
C ARG A 222 23.87 -1.86 13.50
N ASP A 223 23.35 -2.85 14.21
CA ASP A 223 22.30 -3.73 13.68
C ASP A 223 20.95 -3.00 13.55
N TRP A 224 20.72 -1.98 14.39
CA TRP A 224 19.53 -1.15 14.34
C TRP A 224 19.56 -0.12 13.18
N LEU A 225 20.73 0.39 12.82
CA LEU A 225 20.85 1.39 11.76
C LEU A 225 20.49 0.81 10.38
N PRO A 226 19.81 1.58 9.51
CA PRO A 226 19.61 1.15 8.14
C PRO A 226 20.94 0.88 7.44
N GLU A 227 20.98 -0.16 6.60
CA GLU A 227 22.20 -0.58 5.92
C GLU A 227 22.78 0.57 5.08
N GLY A 228 24.08 0.86 5.28
CA GLY A 228 24.78 1.92 4.55
C GLY A 228 24.41 3.35 4.97
N TRP A 229 23.56 3.54 5.98
CA TRP A 229 23.18 4.88 6.42
C TRP A 229 24.36 5.68 6.98
N HIS A 230 24.50 6.92 6.54
CA HIS A 230 25.46 7.88 7.08
C HIS A 230 24.82 9.29 7.09
N PRO A 231 24.92 10.07 8.18
CA PRO A 231 24.18 11.33 8.32
C PRO A 231 24.56 12.37 7.26
N ASP A 232 25.78 12.32 6.75
CA ASP A 232 26.29 13.25 5.72
C ASP A 232 26.04 12.77 4.28
N HIS A 233 25.44 11.59 4.09
CA HIS A 233 25.15 11.04 2.78
C HIS A 233 23.85 11.61 2.20
N PHE A 234 23.89 12.04 0.95
CA PHE A 234 22.72 12.40 0.17
C PHE A 234 22.98 12.04 -1.28
N ASP A 235 22.16 11.17 -1.85
CA ASP A 235 22.20 10.82 -3.26
C ASP A 235 20.91 11.29 -3.96
N LEU A 236 21.08 12.11 -5.00
CA LEU A 236 19.97 12.67 -5.76
C LEU A 236 19.28 11.63 -6.65
N GLY A 237 20.04 10.64 -7.13
CA GLY A 237 19.55 9.53 -7.94
C GLY A 237 18.65 8.62 -7.12
N GLU A 238 19.13 8.17 -5.96
CA GLU A 238 18.36 7.32 -5.03
C GLU A 238 17.03 7.98 -4.66
N VAL A 239 17.05 9.26 -4.28
CA VAL A 239 15.81 9.99 -3.94
C VAL A 239 14.85 10.09 -5.11
N ASN A 240 15.34 10.31 -6.34
CA ASN A 240 14.48 10.37 -7.52
C ASN A 240 13.93 9.00 -7.92
N GLU A 241 14.68 7.92 -7.66
CA GLU A 241 14.19 6.55 -7.84
C GLU A 241 13.06 6.24 -6.87
N SER A 242 13.24 6.54 -5.58
CA SER A 242 12.19 6.40 -4.56
C SER A 242 10.95 7.24 -4.90
N LEU A 243 11.14 8.50 -5.33
CA LEU A 243 10.03 9.35 -5.78
C LEU A 243 9.31 8.78 -7.00
N ALA A 244 10.05 8.26 -7.98
CA ALA A 244 9.46 7.68 -9.18
C ALA A 244 8.62 6.43 -8.85
N ILE A 245 9.06 5.61 -7.89
CA ILE A 245 8.32 4.44 -7.42
C ILE A 245 7.06 4.86 -6.67
N ALA A 246 7.22 5.72 -5.65
CA ALA A 246 6.11 6.11 -4.77
C ALA A 246 5.03 6.95 -5.47
N THR A 247 5.44 7.76 -6.46
CA THR A 247 4.52 8.61 -7.22
C THR A 247 4.14 8.04 -8.58
N ALA A 248 4.57 6.80 -8.89
CA ALA A 248 4.13 6.11 -10.10
C ALA A 248 2.60 6.08 -10.16
N GLU A 249 2.07 6.32 -11.36
CA GLU A 249 0.62 6.25 -11.54
C GLU A 249 0.22 4.78 -11.61
N PRO A 250 -0.66 4.29 -10.70
CA PRO A 250 -1.11 2.93 -10.73
C PRO A 250 -1.86 2.65 -12.04
N VAL A 251 -1.79 1.41 -12.48
CA VAL A 251 -2.61 0.96 -13.61
C VAL A 251 -4.10 1.06 -13.29
N ASP A 252 -4.90 1.45 -14.28
CA ASP A 252 -6.36 1.44 -14.16
C ASP A 252 -6.87 0.02 -13.86
N VAL A 253 -7.59 -0.12 -12.76
CA VAL A 253 -8.21 -1.37 -12.30
C VAL A 253 -9.73 -1.24 -12.22
N GLY A 254 -10.44 -2.36 -12.36
CA GLY A 254 -11.90 -2.40 -12.34
C GLY A 254 -12.51 -3.04 -11.08
N GLY A 255 -13.81 -2.84 -10.90
CA GLY A 255 -14.63 -3.55 -9.91
C GLY A 255 -14.18 -3.39 -8.45
N GLU A 256 -14.28 -4.48 -7.68
CA GLU A 256 -13.96 -4.52 -6.25
C GLU A 256 -12.50 -4.13 -5.96
N LEU A 257 -11.55 -4.41 -6.85
CA LEU A 257 -10.15 -3.99 -6.65
C LEU A 257 -9.98 -2.47 -6.67
N ALA A 258 -10.71 -1.76 -7.53
CA ALA A 258 -10.69 -0.29 -7.54
C ALA A 258 -11.22 0.30 -6.23
N GLU A 259 -12.30 -0.28 -5.70
CA GLU A 259 -12.88 0.12 -4.40
C GLU A 259 -11.92 -0.15 -3.22
N LEU A 260 -11.16 -1.25 -3.28
CA LEU A 260 -10.15 -1.59 -2.27
C LEU A 260 -8.95 -0.64 -2.34
N ALA A 261 -8.43 -0.36 -3.54
CA ALA A 261 -7.31 0.56 -3.75
C ALA A 261 -7.64 1.98 -3.28
N ASP A 262 -8.84 2.46 -3.62
CA ASP A 262 -9.35 3.76 -3.19
C ASP A 262 -9.52 3.83 -1.66
N ARG A 263 -10.02 2.76 -1.03
CA ARG A 263 -10.12 2.67 0.44
C ARG A 263 -8.76 2.70 1.12
N LEU A 264 -7.79 1.93 0.64
CA LEU A 264 -6.44 1.90 1.21
C LEU A 264 -5.75 3.26 1.05
N THR A 265 -5.86 3.86 -0.14
CA THR A 265 -5.29 5.19 -0.42
C THR A 265 -5.85 6.26 0.51
N ARG A 266 -7.16 6.27 0.77
CA ARG A 266 -7.76 7.21 1.74
C ARG A 266 -7.18 7.05 3.14
N ARG A 267 -6.86 5.82 3.54
CA ARG A 267 -6.25 5.51 4.85
C ARG A 267 -4.75 5.78 4.90
N GLY A 268 -4.15 6.33 3.84
CA GLY A 268 -2.71 6.54 3.74
C GLY A 268 -1.91 5.28 3.38
N LEU A 269 -2.56 4.11 3.22
CA LEU A 269 -1.87 2.86 2.93
C LEU A 269 -1.59 2.74 1.42
N THR A 270 -0.33 2.93 1.03
CA THR A 270 0.08 3.01 -0.38
C THR A 270 0.60 1.72 -1.00
N ALA A 271 0.83 0.66 -0.21
CA ALA A 271 1.45 -0.57 -0.70
C ALA A 271 0.76 -1.14 -1.95
N LEU A 272 -0.58 -1.16 -1.98
CA LEU A 272 -1.32 -1.61 -3.17
C LEU A 272 -1.16 -0.65 -4.36
N ARG A 273 -1.15 0.66 -4.13
CA ARG A 273 -0.90 1.65 -5.19
C ARG A 273 0.49 1.44 -5.79
N GLU A 274 1.50 1.24 -4.96
CA GLU A 274 2.88 0.99 -5.40
C GLU A 274 2.98 -0.29 -6.23
N VAL A 275 2.38 -1.39 -5.76
CA VAL A 275 2.28 -2.66 -6.54
C VAL A 275 1.63 -2.39 -7.90
N LEU A 276 0.53 -1.64 -7.95
CA LEU A 276 -0.16 -1.30 -9.20
C LEU A 276 0.60 -0.31 -10.09
N GLY A 277 1.54 0.47 -9.54
CA GLY A 277 2.38 1.43 -10.26
C GLY A 277 3.71 0.85 -10.77
N ARG A 278 4.07 -0.39 -10.41
CA ARG A 278 5.32 -1.02 -10.89
C ARG A 278 5.35 -1.10 -12.43
N PRO A 279 6.53 -0.99 -13.08
CA PRO A 279 6.61 -0.98 -14.55
C PRO A 279 5.91 -2.16 -15.24
N LEU A 280 6.04 -3.36 -14.68
CA LEU A 280 5.40 -4.56 -15.24
C LEU A 280 3.89 -4.60 -15.00
N SER A 281 3.36 -3.84 -14.03
CA SER A 281 1.92 -3.64 -13.85
C SER A 281 1.29 -2.92 -15.03
N HIS A 282 2.06 -2.20 -15.87
CA HIS A 282 1.64 -1.59 -17.13
C HIS A 282 1.88 -2.48 -18.37
N GLY A 283 2.41 -3.68 -18.19
CA GLY A 283 2.74 -4.61 -19.27
C GLY A 283 1.55 -5.08 -20.12
N PRO A 284 1.81 -5.82 -21.22
CA PRO A 284 0.77 -6.36 -22.10
C PRO A 284 -0.10 -7.40 -21.37
N VAL A 285 -1.34 -7.55 -21.83
CA VAL A 285 -2.30 -8.53 -21.31
C VAL A 285 -2.46 -9.74 -22.24
N ASP A 286 -2.04 -9.61 -23.49
CA ASP A 286 -2.18 -10.65 -24.50
C ASP A 286 -1.04 -11.67 -24.42
N LEU A 287 -1.39 -12.95 -24.54
CA LEU A 287 -0.43 -14.06 -24.64
C LEU A 287 -0.41 -14.59 -26.08
N SER A 288 0.78 -14.95 -26.57
CA SER A 288 0.90 -15.71 -27.82
C SER A 288 0.27 -17.10 -27.69
N ASP A 289 -0.05 -17.74 -28.81
CA ASP A 289 -0.64 -19.08 -28.83
C ASP A 289 0.21 -20.13 -28.10
N ALA A 290 1.54 -20.01 -28.20
CA ALA A 290 2.47 -20.89 -27.49
C ALA A 290 2.42 -20.68 -25.97
N GLN A 291 2.33 -19.43 -25.51
CA GLN A 291 2.21 -19.11 -24.09
C GLN A 291 0.85 -19.55 -23.55
N ALA A 292 -0.25 -19.27 -24.27
CA ALA A 292 -1.57 -19.74 -23.89
C ALA A 292 -1.65 -21.27 -23.81
N ALA A 293 -1.03 -21.98 -24.76
CA ALA A 293 -0.94 -23.44 -24.75
C ALA A 293 -0.19 -23.98 -23.53
N SER A 294 0.94 -23.36 -23.17
CA SER A 294 1.75 -23.75 -22.02
C SER A 294 1.03 -23.45 -20.69
N SER A 295 0.53 -22.23 -20.50
CA SER A 295 -0.16 -21.86 -19.25
C SER A 295 -1.43 -22.66 -19.00
N THR A 296 -2.13 -23.10 -20.05
CA THR A 296 -3.37 -23.88 -19.91
C THR A 296 -3.16 -25.40 -19.92
N GLU A 297 -1.93 -25.88 -20.04
CA GLU A 297 -1.60 -27.30 -20.23
C GLU A 297 -2.19 -28.20 -19.14
N THR A 298 -2.05 -27.80 -17.87
CA THR A 298 -2.58 -28.54 -16.72
C THR A 298 -4.10 -28.77 -16.84
N TYR A 299 -4.86 -27.71 -17.13
CA TYR A 299 -6.31 -27.80 -17.26
C TYR A 299 -6.76 -28.53 -18.52
N ARG A 300 -6.03 -28.39 -19.63
CA ARG A 300 -6.31 -29.14 -20.86
C ARG A 300 -6.08 -30.63 -20.67
N THR A 301 -4.96 -31.01 -20.05
CA THR A 301 -4.66 -32.40 -19.69
C THR A 301 -5.70 -32.96 -18.75
N PHE A 302 -6.09 -32.20 -17.72
CA PHE A 302 -7.15 -32.61 -16.81
C PHE A 302 -8.48 -32.85 -17.55
N LEU A 303 -8.92 -31.90 -18.38
CA LEU A 303 -10.17 -32.02 -19.13
C LEU A 303 -10.16 -33.18 -20.13
N ASP A 304 -9.03 -33.46 -20.76
CA ASP A 304 -8.84 -34.60 -21.66
C ASP A 304 -9.02 -35.93 -20.90
N ILE A 305 -8.41 -36.07 -19.72
CA ILE A 305 -8.56 -37.25 -18.85
C ILE A 305 -10.02 -37.43 -18.38
N ILE A 306 -10.70 -36.32 -18.05
CA ILE A 306 -12.11 -36.39 -17.63
C ILE A 306 -13.01 -36.84 -18.80
N GLY A 307 -12.68 -36.49 -20.04
CA GLY A 307 -13.44 -36.87 -21.23
C GLY A 307 -14.92 -36.45 -21.12
N ASP A 308 -15.86 -37.36 -21.39
CA ASP A 308 -17.30 -37.08 -21.21
C ASP A 308 -17.76 -37.09 -19.75
N GLY A 309 -16.93 -37.60 -18.84
CA GLY A 309 -17.16 -37.65 -17.41
C GLY A 309 -16.58 -38.90 -16.75
N VAL A 310 -16.20 -38.74 -15.49
CA VAL A 310 -15.67 -39.84 -14.65
C VAL A 310 -16.57 -40.09 -13.45
N THR A 311 -16.70 -41.35 -13.07
CA THR A 311 -17.50 -41.72 -11.88
C THR A 311 -16.66 -41.57 -10.62
N LEU A 312 -17.17 -40.83 -9.65
CA LEU A 312 -16.54 -40.64 -8.35
C LEU A 312 -16.76 -41.86 -7.46
N THR A 313 -15.96 -41.95 -6.40
CA THR A 313 -16.17 -42.87 -5.27
C THR A 313 -17.41 -42.43 -4.48
N ALA A 314 -17.91 -43.32 -3.60
CA ALA A 314 -19.02 -42.98 -2.71
C ALA A 314 -18.71 -41.79 -1.78
N ALA A 315 -17.43 -41.56 -1.47
CA ALA A 315 -16.96 -40.43 -0.69
C ALA A 315 -16.74 -39.14 -1.52
N GLY A 316 -17.02 -39.17 -2.83
CA GLY A 316 -16.92 -37.99 -3.70
C GLY A 316 -15.53 -37.76 -4.32
N TYR A 317 -14.58 -38.66 -4.10
CA TYR A 317 -13.22 -38.58 -4.68
C TYR A 317 -13.11 -39.23 -6.06
N LEU A 318 -12.15 -38.78 -6.86
CA LEU A 318 -11.68 -39.43 -8.07
C LEU A 318 -11.21 -40.86 -7.74
N ARG A 319 -11.47 -41.78 -8.66
CA ARG A 319 -11.02 -43.18 -8.51
C ARG A 319 -9.50 -43.27 -8.69
N PRO A 320 -8.83 -44.23 -8.03
CA PRO A 320 -7.37 -44.33 -8.06
C PRO A 320 -6.74 -44.28 -9.45
N ALA A 321 -7.29 -44.99 -10.43
CA ALA A 321 -6.77 -44.99 -11.80
C ALA A 321 -6.80 -43.59 -12.45
N VAL A 322 -7.83 -42.79 -12.17
CA VAL A 322 -7.93 -41.41 -12.71
C VAL A 322 -6.93 -40.50 -12.01
N VAL A 323 -6.72 -40.68 -10.69
CA VAL A 323 -5.72 -39.92 -9.93
C VAL A 323 -4.31 -40.23 -10.42
N GLU A 324 -3.99 -41.51 -10.63
CA GLU A 324 -2.70 -41.95 -11.18
C GLU A 324 -2.47 -41.34 -12.57
N GLU A 325 -3.47 -41.38 -13.44
CA GLU A 325 -3.36 -40.82 -14.79
C GLU A 325 -3.15 -39.30 -14.77
N ILE A 326 -3.90 -38.55 -13.95
CA ILE A 326 -3.68 -37.11 -13.77
C ILE A 326 -2.26 -36.87 -13.28
N ALA A 327 -1.85 -37.55 -12.20
CA ALA A 327 -0.55 -37.33 -11.59
C ALA A 327 0.61 -37.61 -12.57
N THR A 328 0.51 -38.69 -13.36
CA THR A 328 1.53 -39.00 -14.37
C THR A 328 1.54 -37.97 -15.49
N ARG A 329 0.39 -37.62 -16.07
CA ARG A 329 0.33 -36.76 -17.25
C ARG A 329 0.64 -35.29 -16.96
N THR A 330 0.43 -34.83 -15.72
CA THR A 330 0.79 -33.46 -15.31
C THR A 330 2.17 -33.37 -14.66
N GLY A 331 2.89 -34.48 -14.50
CA GLY A 331 4.23 -34.53 -13.89
C GLY A 331 4.26 -34.62 -12.35
N ILE A 332 3.11 -34.57 -11.67
CA ILE A 332 3.01 -34.65 -10.21
C ILE A 332 3.63 -35.96 -9.67
N ALA A 333 3.47 -37.07 -10.41
CA ALA A 333 3.98 -38.38 -10.01
C ALA A 333 5.51 -38.42 -9.83
N GLU A 334 6.26 -37.51 -10.48
CA GLU A 334 7.72 -37.49 -10.44
C GLU A 334 8.28 -36.92 -9.14
N TRP A 335 7.53 -36.05 -8.45
CA TRP A 335 8.01 -35.35 -7.26
C TRP A 335 7.14 -35.57 -6.01
N TRP A 336 5.94 -36.13 -6.16
CA TRP A 336 5.07 -36.43 -5.02
C TRP A 336 5.63 -37.57 -4.17
N ILE A 337 5.72 -37.37 -2.85
CA ILE A 337 6.30 -38.34 -1.90
C ILE A 337 5.49 -39.64 -1.72
N GLY A 338 4.25 -39.67 -2.23
CA GLY A 338 3.33 -40.81 -2.10
C GLY A 338 3.02 -41.49 -3.44
N LYS A 339 2.17 -42.52 -3.41
CA LYS A 339 1.77 -43.29 -4.61
C LYS A 339 0.96 -42.49 -5.65
N ALA A 340 0.56 -41.26 -5.33
CA ALA A 340 -0.24 -40.39 -6.19
C ALA A 340 -1.50 -41.08 -6.77
N ASN A 341 -2.19 -41.89 -5.96
CA ASN A 341 -3.34 -42.70 -6.40
C ASN A 341 -4.59 -42.54 -5.54
N ARG A 342 -4.57 -41.57 -4.63
CA ARG A 342 -5.70 -41.20 -3.79
C ARG A 342 -5.78 -39.68 -3.73
N GLU A 343 -6.88 -39.12 -4.21
CA GLU A 343 -7.06 -37.66 -4.30
C GLU A 343 -6.92 -36.99 -2.92
N ASP A 344 -7.51 -37.57 -1.88
CA ASP A 344 -7.45 -37.06 -0.50
C ASP A 344 -6.05 -37.15 0.14
N LEU A 345 -5.15 -37.94 -0.44
CA LEU A 345 -3.74 -38.04 -0.07
C LEU A 345 -2.79 -37.48 -1.14
N THR A 346 -3.32 -36.81 -2.16
CA THR A 346 -2.56 -36.23 -3.27
C THR A 346 -3.04 -34.80 -3.51
N ARG A 347 -2.70 -33.89 -2.57
CA ARG A 347 -3.14 -32.49 -2.56
C ARG A 347 -3.02 -31.79 -3.93
N PRO A 348 -1.94 -31.94 -4.71
CA PRO A 348 -1.83 -31.28 -6.02
C PRO A 348 -2.92 -31.72 -7.01
N VAL A 349 -3.30 -33.01 -7.03
CA VAL A 349 -4.40 -33.49 -7.87
C VAL A 349 -5.75 -32.95 -7.38
N ALA A 350 -5.95 -32.90 -6.07
CA ALA A 350 -7.16 -32.30 -5.49
C ALA A 350 -7.27 -30.80 -5.86
N ALA A 351 -6.18 -30.05 -5.77
CA ALA A 351 -6.12 -28.63 -6.13
C ALA A 351 -6.48 -28.38 -7.61
N ILE A 352 -6.00 -29.22 -8.55
CA ILE A 352 -6.39 -29.13 -9.97
C ILE A 352 -7.91 -29.28 -10.12
N ARG A 353 -8.51 -30.27 -9.45
CA ARG A 353 -9.97 -30.48 -9.53
C ARG A 353 -10.75 -29.33 -8.88
N ASP A 354 -10.32 -28.87 -7.71
CA ASP A 354 -11.01 -27.82 -6.95
C ASP A 354 -10.98 -26.49 -7.70
N THR A 355 -9.82 -26.12 -8.25
CA THR A 355 -9.68 -24.93 -9.10
C THR A 355 -10.45 -25.07 -10.41
N ALA A 356 -10.41 -26.23 -11.09
CA ALA A 356 -11.21 -26.47 -12.29
C ALA A 356 -12.72 -26.37 -12.01
N ARG A 357 -13.18 -26.79 -10.82
CA ARG A 357 -14.56 -26.62 -10.39
C ARG A 357 -14.90 -25.15 -10.10
N ALA A 358 -14.02 -24.41 -9.42
CA ALA A 358 -14.20 -22.99 -9.13
C ALA A 358 -14.26 -22.13 -10.42
N LEU A 359 -13.41 -22.48 -11.40
CA LEU A 359 -13.43 -21.92 -12.76
C LEU A 359 -14.70 -22.31 -13.55
N GLY A 360 -15.50 -23.26 -13.05
CA GLY A 360 -16.69 -23.74 -13.74
C GLY A 360 -16.38 -24.58 -14.97
N LEU A 361 -15.19 -25.20 -15.03
CA LEU A 361 -14.81 -26.12 -16.11
C LEU A 361 -15.42 -27.51 -15.91
N VAL A 362 -15.56 -27.94 -14.66
CA VAL A 362 -16.19 -29.22 -14.30
C VAL A 362 -17.28 -29.05 -13.25
N SER A 363 -18.23 -29.97 -13.24
CA SER A 363 -19.30 -30.02 -12.24
C SER A 363 -19.58 -31.45 -11.79
N VAL A 364 -20.02 -31.62 -10.55
CA VAL A 364 -20.45 -32.92 -10.03
C VAL A 364 -21.96 -33.06 -10.17
N ARG A 365 -22.43 -34.11 -10.85
CA ARG A 365 -23.84 -34.45 -11.00
C ARG A 365 -24.02 -35.95 -10.84
N SER A 366 -24.93 -36.36 -9.96
CA SER A 366 -25.26 -37.79 -9.73
C SER A 366 -24.04 -38.69 -9.50
N GLY A 367 -23.05 -38.21 -8.73
CA GLY A 367 -21.81 -38.95 -8.45
C GLY A 367 -20.80 -39.01 -9.61
N GLN A 368 -21.01 -38.25 -10.69
CA GLN A 368 -20.07 -38.12 -11.80
C GLN A 368 -19.50 -36.71 -11.86
N LEU A 369 -18.19 -36.60 -12.11
CA LEU A 369 -17.53 -35.35 -12.46
C LEU A 369 -17.55 -35.22 -13.98
N THR A 370 -18.15 -34.15 -14.50
CA THR A 370 -18.38 -33.95 -15.94
C THR A 370 -17.93 -32.56 -16.37
N PRO A 371 -17.38 -32.38 -17.58
CA PRO A 371 -17.08 -31.05 -18.11
C PRO A 371 -18.37 -30.26 -18.34
N THR A 372 -18.33 -28.99 -18.00
CA THR A 372 -19.43 -28.06 -18.26
C THR A 372 -19.52 -27.74 -19.76
N ALA A 373 -20.63 -27.11 -20.17
CA ALA A 373 -20.76 -26.61 -21.54
C ALA A 373 -19.68 -25.57 -21.89
N ALA A 374 -19.21 -24.79 -20.90
CA ALA A 374 -18.11 -23.85 -21.11
C ALA A 374 -16.80 -24.59 -21.42
N ALA A 375 -16.43 -25.58 -20.61
CA ALA A 375 -15.23 -26.39 -20.85
C ALA A 375 -15.27 -27.09 -22.21
N ARG A 376 -16.41 -27.67 -22.61
CA ARG A 376 -16.53 -28.32 -23.93
C ARG A 376 -16.31 -27.35 -25.10
N ARG A 377 -16.62 -26.06 -24.94
CA ARG A 377 -16.38 -25.05 -25.97
C ARG A 377 -14.92 -24.63 -26.08
N CYS A 378 -14.17 -24.65 -24.97
CA CYS A 378 -12.82 -24.10 -24.94
C CYS A 378 -11.69 -25.13 -24.74
N ALA A 379 -11.97 -26.39 -24.36
CA ALA A 379 -10.92 -27.37 -24.02
C ALA A 379 -9.90 -27.62 -25.14
N GLY A 380 -10.34 -27.54 -26.40
CA GLY A 380 -9.50 -27.73 -27.58
C GLY A 380 -8.74 -26.47 -28.04
N ASP A 381 -9.06 -25.30 -27.50
CA ASP A 381 -8.50 -24.01 -27.91
C ASP A 381 -7.88 -23.31 -26.68
N PRO A 382 -6.54 -23.28 -26.60
CA PRO A 382 -5.83 -22.65 -25.49
C PRO A 382 -6.22 -21.19 -25.25
N GLN A 383 -6.46 -20.41 -26.31
CA GLN A 383 -6.85 -19.00 -26.18
C GLN A 383 -8.26 -18.87 -25.60
N ALA A 384 -9.20 -19.68 -26.10
CA ALA A 384 -10.55 -19.69 -25.57
C ALA A 384 -10.60 -20.16 -24.10
N LEU A 385 -9.75 -21.12 -23.72
CA LEU A 385 -9.68 -21.60 -22.33
C LEU A 385 -9.07 -20.53 -21.43
N LEU A 386 -8.01 -19.87 -21.87
CA LEU A 386 -7.38 -18.77 -21.14
C LEU A 386 -8.36 -17.60 -20.94
N ALA A 387 -9.07 -17.20 -21.99
CA ALA A 387 -10.11 -16.16 -21.90
C ALA A 387 -11.22 -16.54 -20.92
N HIS A 388 -11.63 -17.82 -20.89
CA HIS A 388 -12.57 -18.33 -19.89
C HIS A 388 -12.00 -18.22 -18.48
N ILE A 389 -10.73 -18.58 -18.26
CA ILE A 389 -10.07 -18.48 -16.95
C ILE A 389 -10.03 -17.02 -16.48
N VAL A 390 -9.50 -16.11 -17.30
CA VAL A 390 -9.46 -14.66 -17.00
C VAL A 390 -10.86 -14.13 -16.68
N GLY A 391 -11.87 -14.52 -17.47
CA GLY A 391 -13.28 -14.16 -17.27
C GLY A 391 -13.89 -14.60 -15.94
N ARG A 392 -13.24 -15.52 -15.23
CA ARG A 392 -13.73 -16.07 -13.95
C ARG A 392 -12.98 -15.54 -12.73
N LEU A 393 -11.81 -14.92 -12.92
CA LEU A 393 -11.00 -14.38 -11.83
C LEU A 393 -11.52 -13.01 -11.34
N PRO A 394 -11.31 -12.68 -10.05
CA PRO A 394 -10.87 -13.60 -8.99
C PRO A 394 -11.98 -14.58 -8.59
N LEU A 395 -11.56 -15.70 -8.02
CA LEU A 395 -12.42 -16.76 -7.48
C LEU A 395 -12.52 -16.66 -5.96
N GLY A 396 -13.65 -17.11 -5.42
CA GLY A 396 -13.93 -17.10 -3.99
C GLY A 396 -15.40 -16.83 -3.74
N THR A 397 -15.93 -17.36 -2.64
CA THR A 397 -17.32 -17.10 -2.22
C THR A 397 -17.39 -16.18 -1.02
N LYS A 398 -16.33 -16.19 -0.19
CA LYS A 398 -16.20 -15.34 1.00
C LYS A 398 -15.40 -14.08 0.65
N ASP A 399 -15.64 -13.02 1.41
CA ASP A 399 -14.95 -11.74 1.22
C ASP A 399 -13.43 -11.89 1.29
N PHE A 400 -12.93 -12.63 2.29
CA PHE A 400 -11.50 -12.95 2.41
C PHE A 400 -10.92 -13.58 1.13
N GLU A 401 -11.58 -14.62 0.59
CA GLU A 401 -11.09 -15.33 -0.59
C GLU A 401 -11.06 -14.42 -1.82
N ARG A 402 -12.06 -13.55 -1.98
CA ARG A 402 -12.12 -12.60 -3.10
C ARG A 402 -11.04 -11.52 -2.97
N GLN A 403 -10.89 -10.92 -1.79
CA GLN A 403 -9.88 -9.89 -1.55
C GLN A 403 -8.46 -10.46 -1.67
N ALA A 404 -8.19 -11.64 -1.11
CA ALA A 404 -6.92 -12.35 -1.32
C ALA A 404 -6.68 -12.66 -2.81
N GLY A 405 -7.74 -13.01 -3.54
CA GLY A 405 -7.68 -13.18 -4.99
C GLY A 405 -7.31 -11.89 -5.73
N TRP A 406 -7.87 -10.75 -5.34
CA TRP A 406 -7.50 -9.46 -5.92
C TRP A 406 -6.05 -9.08 -5.61
N MET A 407 -5.60 -9.24 -4.36
CA MET A 407 -4.25 -8.89 -3.94
C MET A 407 -3.20 -9.73 -4.69
N VAL A 408 -3.38 -11.06 -4.78
CA VAL A 408 -2.43 -11.91 -5.53
C VAL A 408 -2.43 -11.59 -7.03
N LEU A 409 -3.56 -11.18 -7.62
CA LEU A 409 -3.60 -10.76 -9.03
C LEU A 409 -2.85 -9.44 -9.24
N ALA A 410 -2.95 -8.48 -8.31
CA ALA A 410 -2.16 -7.25 -8.36
C ALA A 410 -0.66 -7.55 -8.25
N VAL A 411 -0.26 -8.36 -7.25
CA VAL A 411 1.13 -8.77 -7.03
C VAL A 411 1.71 -9.51 -8.22
N ALA A 412 1.04 -10.58 -8.69
CA ALA A 412 1.48 -11.33 -9.87
C ALA A 412 1.50 -10.47 -11.13
N GLY A 413 0.48 -9.61 -11.32
CA GLY A 413 0.39 -8.69 -12.46
C GLY A 413 1.54 -7.67 -12.51
N SER A 414 2.08 -7.31 -11.34
CA SER A 414 3.23 -6.44 -11.16
C SER A 414 4.58 -7.08 -11.50
N GLY A 415 4.58 -8.37 -11.86
CA GLY A 415 5.79 -9.11 -12.21
C GLY A 415 6.63 -9.55 -11.00
N THR A 416 6.07 -9.47 -9.79
CA THR A 416 6.68 -10.05 -8.59
C THR A 416 7.04 -11.52 -8.83
N PRO A 417 8.24 -11.97 -8.44
CA PRO A 417 8.61 -13.38 -8.49
C PRO A 417 7.65 -14.28 -7.69
N VAL A 418 7.39 -15.49 -8.18
CA VAL A 418 6.40 -16.42 -7.59
C VAL A 418 6.67 -16.69 -6.10
N GLU A 419 7.93 -16.76 -5.70
CA GLU A 419 8.35 -16.97 -4.31
C GLU A 419 7.94 -15.85 -3.35
N HIS A 420 7.67 -14.63 -3.86
CA HIS A 420 7.25 -13.48 -3.06
C HIS A 420 5.74 -13.24 -3.10
N TRP A 421 4.98 -13.98 -3.91
CA TRP A 421 3.53 -13.80 -4.00
C TRP A 421 2.84 -14.00 -2.65
N HIS A 422 3.30 -14.98 -1.88
CA HIS A 422 2.69 -15.28 -0.58
C HIS A 422 2.84 -14.10 0.38
N ASP A 423 4.07 -13.60 0.57
CA ASP A 423 4.35 -12.60 1.61
C ASP A 423 3.78 -11.23 1.23
N GLU A 424 4.01 -10.76 0.00
CA GLU A 424 3.42 -9.47 -0.45
C GLU A 424 1.88 -9.49 -0.44
N THR A 425 1.25 -10.63 -0.76
CA THR A 425 -0.21 -10.73 -0.68
C THR A 425 -0.70 -10.72 0.78
N ALA A 426 0.06 -11.34 1.69
CA ALA A 426 -0.28 -11.35 3.11
C ALA A 426 -0.21 -9.94 3.71
N ASP A 427 0.82 -9.17 3.38
CA ASP A 427 0.99 -7.79 3.84
C ASP A 427 -0.18 -6.90 3.35
N LEU A 428 -0.55 -7.00 2.08
CA LEU A 428 -1.70 -6.25 1.55
C LEU A 428 -3.03 -6.65 2.21
N LEU A 429 -3.19 -7.93 2.60
CA LEU A 429 -4.37 -8.37 3.34
C LEU A 429 -4.37 -7.84 4.78
N TYR A 430 -3.19 -7.73 5.39
CA TYR A 430 -3.03 -7.13 6.71
C TYR A 430 -3.41 -5.64 6.68
N ASP A 431 -3.00 -4.90 5.66
CA ASP A 431 -3.40 -3.51 5.41
C ASP A 431 -4.92 -3.34 5.24
N LEU A 432 -5.58 -4.34 4.64
CA LEU A 432 -7.05 -4.41 4.55
C LEU A 432 -7.74 -4.73 5.89
N GLY A 433 -6.97 -5.00 6.95
CA GLY A 433 -7.46 -5.31 8.29
C GLY A 433 -7.75 -6.79 8.54
N TRP A 434 -7.32 -7.68 7.65
CA TRP A 434 -7.40 -9.12 7.92
C TRP A 434 -6.30 -9.56 8.88
N SER A 435 -6.61 -10.55 9.71
CA SER A 435 -5.68 -11.08 10.71
C SER A 435 -5.87 -12.58 10.90
N HIS A 436 -4.85 -13.28 11.42
CA HIS A 436 -4.90 -14.72 11.64
C HIS A 436 -5.12 -15.10 13.12
N GLY A 437 -6.36 -15.45 13.46
CA GLY A 437 -6.65 -16.14 14.72
C GLY A 437 -6.31 -15.33 15.98
N ARG A 438 -5.53 -15.91 16.89
CA ARG A 438 -5.18 -15.30 18.20
C ARG A 438 -4.11 -14.23 18.10
N ASP A 439 -3.36 -14.19 17.02
CA ASP A 439 -2.33 -13.19 16.80
C ASP A 439 -2.84 -12.15 15.81
N ARG A 440 -3.24 -11.00 16.36
CA ARG A 440 -3.77 -9.89 15.58
C ARG A 440 -2.70 -9.07 14.88
N LEU A 441 -1.42 -9.31 15.21
CA LEU A 441 -0.28 -8.56 14.69
C LEU A 441 0.44 -9.27 13.55
N SER A 442 0.00 -10.49 13.21
CA SER A 442 0.58 -11.27 12.12
C SER A 442 -0.28 -11.20 10.85
N PRO A 443 0.32 -10.99 9.66
CA PRO A 443 -0.36 -11.08 8.39
C PRO A 443 -1.08 -12.42 8.21
N PRO A 444 -2.28 -12.43 7.60
CA PRO A 444 -3.01 -13.67 7.36
C PRO A 444 -2.42 -14.44 6.18
N PRO A 445 -2.43 -15.79 6.22
CA PRO A 445 -1.99 -16.56 5.09
C PRO A 445 -2.95 -16.36 3.90
N PRO A 446 -2.47 -15.99 2.69
CA PRO A 446 -3.27 -15.46 1.58
C PRO A 446 -4.01 -16.53 0.75
N TRP A 447 -4.35 -17.68 1.36
CA TRP A 447 -4.92 -18.81 0.66
C TRP A 447 -6.24 -18.45 -0.01
N SER A 448 -6.28 -18.52 -1.34
CA SER A 448 -7.49 -18.32 -2.14
C SER A 448 -7.51 -19.27 -3.34
N PRO A 449 -8.70 -19.61 -3.88
CA PRO A 449 -8.79 -20.38 -5.12
C PRO A 449 -8.13 -19.68 -6.31
N THR A 450 -8.04 -18.34 -6.29
CA THR A 450 -7.32 -17.55 -7.29
C THR A 450 -5.81 -17.80 -7.21
N PHE A 451 -5.24 -17.80 -6.01
CA PHE A 451 -3.83 -18.11 -5.77
C PHE A 451 -3.45 -19.48 -6.35
N GLU A 452 -4.24 -20.52 -6.02
CA GLU A 452 -4.01 -21.86 -6.52
C GLU A 452 -4.12 -21.95 -8.06
N VAL A 453 -5.03 -21.20 -8.69
CA VAL A 453 -5.11 -21.11 -10.15
C VAL A 453 -3.83 -20.52 -10.74
N LEU A 454 -3.32 -19.42 -10.17
CA LEU A 454 -2.09 -18.80 -10.67
C LEU A 454 -0.89 -19.76 -10.55
N GLU A 455 -0.80 -20.53 -9.46
CA GLU A 455 0.21 -21.59 -9.32
C GLU A 455 0.07 -22.66 -10.43
N GLN A 456 -1.15 -23.09 -10.75
CA GLN A 456 -1.37 -24.04 -11.85
C GLN A 456 -0.94 -23.47 -13.21
N LEU A 457 -1.20 -22.18 -13.46
CA LEU A 457 -0.80 -21.49 -14.69
C LEU A 457 0.73 -21.28 -14.77
N ALA A 458 1.40 -21.15 -13.62
CA ALA A 458 2.85 -21.08 -13.50
C ALA A 458 3.53 -22.46 -13.59
N GLY A 459 2.77 -23.53 -13.82
CA GLY A 459 3.30 -24.88 -14.00
C GLY A 459 3.58 -25.66 -12.71
N ALA A 460 2.96 -25.30 -11.57
CA ALA A 460 3.16 -25.97 -10.29
C ALA A 460 2.86 -27.49 -10.30
N ALA A 461 2.09 -27.98 -11.27
CA ALA A 461 1.86 -29.43 -11.41
C ALA A 461 3.13 -30.18 -11.86
N GLY A 462 3.95 -29.57 -12.72
CA GLY A 462 5.15 -30.18 -13.30
C GLY A 462 6.44 -29.93 -12.50
N ALA A 463 6.38 -29.09 -11.47
CA ALA A 463 7.52 -28.71 -10.64
C ALA A 463 7.27 -29.07 -9.17
N ARG A 464 8.32 -29.38 -8.41
CA ARG A 464 8.17 -29.61 -6.97
C ARG A 464 7.76 -28.30 -6.28
N TRP A 465 7.06 -28.40 -5.15
CA TRP A 465 6.76 -27.25 -4.29
C TRP A 465 8.00 -26.36 -4.06
N GLY A 466 7.88 -25.07 -4.40
CA GLY A 466 8.96 -24.08 -4.24
C GLY A 466 10.05 -24.10 -5.32
N GLU A 467 9.94 -24.95 -6.36
CA GLU A 467 10.85 -24.94 -7.51
C GLU A 467 10.43 -23.94 -8.60
N VAL A 468 9.15 -23.56 -8.64
CA VAL A 468 8.71 -22.44 -9.48
C VAL A 468 9.22 -21.14 -8.84
N LYS A 469 10.15 -20.47 -9.52
CA LYS A 469 10.82 -19.26 -9.04
C LYS A 469 10.97 -18.24 -10.16
N GLY A 470 11.16 -16.99 -9.76
CA GLY A 470 11.34 -15.87 -10.67
C GLY A 470 10.02 -15.36 -11.23
N THR A 471 10.14 -14.41 -12.15
CA THR A 471 8.99 -13.74 -12.77
C THR A 471 8.45 -14.56 -13.94
N ASP A 472 7.22 -15.05 -13.82
CA ASP A 472 6.47 -15.64 -14.94
C ASP A 472 5.67 -14.55 -15.68
N LEU A 473 6.19 -14.10 -16.82
CA LEU A 473 5.57 -13.05 -17.63
C LEU A 473 4.21 -13.45 -18.22
N ALA A 474 3.97 -14.75 -18.45
CA ALA A 474 2.71 -15.24 -18.97
C ALA A 474 1.63 -15.18 -17.89
N VAL A 475 1.93 -15.64 -16.67
CA VAL A 475 1.01 -15.54 -15.53
C VAL A 475 0.78 -14.08 -15.14
N ALA A 476 1.81 -13.24 -15.18
CA ALA A 476 1.65 -11.80 -14.97
C ALA A 476 0.70 -11.17 -16.00
N ALA A 477 0.76 -11.58 -17.28
CA ALA A 477 -0.17 -11.10 -18.30
C ALA A 477 -1.62 -11.54 -18.03
N VAL A 478 -1.84 -12.78 -17.57
CA VAL A 478 -3.16 -13.27 -17.14
C VAL A 478 -3.70 -12.47 -15.97
N ALA A 479 -2.86 -12.21 -14.96
CA ALA A 479 -3.23 -11.44 -13.79
C ALA A 479 -3.60 -10.00 -14.16
N ARG A 480 -2.80 -9.35 -15.03
CA ARG A 480 -3.13 -8.03 -15.60
C ARG A 480 -4.45 -8.03 -16.36
N ALA A 481 -4.71 -9.06 -17.18
CA ALA A 481 -5.96 -9.17 -17.91
C ALA A 481 -7.18 -9.26 -16.97
N ALA A 482 -7.01 -9.87 -15.79
CA ALA A 482 -8.07 -9.97 -14.79
C ALA A 482 -8.30 -8.65 -14.03
N ILE A 483 -7.25 -7.97 -13.55
CA ILE A 483 -7.38 -6.74 -12.74
C ILE A 483 -7.86 -5.53 -13.55
N ARG A 484 -7.55 -5.49 -14.85
CA ARG A 484 -7.94 -4.38 -15.74
C ARG A 484 -9.31 -4.58 -16.40
N ARG A 485 -10.01 -5.66 -16.06
CA ARG A 485 -11.35 -5.91 -16.60
C ARG A 485 -12.35 -4.98 -15.92
N THR A 486 -12.94 -4.08 -16.70
CA THR A 486 -14.05 -3.20 -16.28
C THR A 486 -15.36 -3.97 -16.12
#